data_AF-A0A7Y8ISM1-F1
#
_entry.id   AF-A0A7Y8ISM1-F1
#
_cell.length_a   1.000
_cell.length_b   1.000
_cell.length_c   1.000
_cell.angle_alpha   90.00
_cell.angle_beta   90.00
_cell.angle_gamma   90.00
#
_symmetry.space_group_name_H-M   'P 1'
#
loop_
_entity.id
_entity.type
_entity.pdbx_description
1 polymer ?
#
loop_
_entity_poly.entity_id
_entity_poly.type
_entity_poly.pdbx_seq_one_letter_code
_entity_poly.pdbx_strand_id
1 'polypeptide(L)' 'MEEPQFIRKTKFEVYGEEMLEKEVKQSGNSGRVYLPPEWIGKHVKIIRIE' A
#
# COMPACT_ATOMS: atom_id res chain seq x y z
N MET A 1 -32.48 -12.63 -3.76
CA MET A 1 -31.88 -11.33 -3.41
C MET A 1 -30.58 -11.67 -2.70
N GLU A 2 -29.46 -11.61 -3.41
CA GLU A 2 -28.15 -11.88 -2.81
C GLU A 2 -27.76 -10.68 -1.94
N GLU A 3 -27.52 -10.91 -0.65
CA GLU A 3 -27.03 -9.87 0.24
C GLU A 3 -25.57 -9.51 -0.12
N PRO A 4 -25.19 -8.22 -0.06
CA PRO A 4 -23.83 -7.82 -0.36
C PRO A 4 -22.88 -8.46 0.65
N GLN A 5 -21.91 -9.20 0.14
CA GLN A 5 -20.84 -9.79 0.93
C GLN A 5 -20.06 -8.65 1.59
N PHE A 6 -20.34 -8.39 2.87
CA PHE A 6 -19.59 -7.41 3.66
C PHE A 6 -18.16 -7.92 3.80
N ILE A 7 -17.28 -7.50 2.90
CA ILE A 7 -15.84 -7.68 3.08
C ILE A 7 -15.52 -7.00 4.41
N ARG A 8 -15.17 -7.79 5.43
CA ARG A 8 -14.81 -7.27 6.74
C ARG A 8 -13.58 -6.38 6.56
N LYS A 9 -13.81 -5.06 6.47
CA LYS A 9 -12.73 -4.08 6.41
C LYS A 9 -11.90 -4.22 7.67
N THR A 10 -10.63 -4.53 7.51
CA THR A 10 -9.68 -4.65 8.61
C THR A 10 -9.05 -3.27 8.85
N LYS A 11 -9.08 -2.79 10.10
CA LYS A 11 -8.39 -1.56 10.48
C LYS A 11 -6.92 -1.88 10.75
N PHE A 12 -6.02 -1.15 10.11
CA PHE A 12 -4.59 -1.20 10.39
C PHE A 12 -4.18 0.08 11.11
N GLU A 13 -3.46 -0.05 12.22
CA GLU A 13 -2.83 1.08 12.92
C GLU A 13 -1.32 0.92 12.80
N VAL A 14 -0.65 1.98 12.34
CA VAL A 14 0.80 2.00 12.15
C VAL A 14 1.39 3.30 12.68
N TYR A 15 2.57 3.18 13.29
CA TYR A 15 3.40 4.32 13.65
C TYR A 15 4.46 4.50 12.55
N GLY A 16 4.62 5.72 12.08
CA GLY A 16 5.60 6.09 11.05
C GLY A 16 5.85 7.59 11.06
N GLU A 17 6.92 8.02 10.41
CA GLU A 17 7.27 9.45 10.30
C GLU A 17 6.48 10.14 9.19
N GLU A 18 6.22 9.43 8.09
CA GLU A 18 5.55 9.96 6.89
C GLU A 18 4.70 8.86 6.22
N MET A 19 3.59 9.25 5.56
CA MET A 19 2.74 8.37 4.75
C MET A 19 2.57 8.94 3.33
N LEU A 20 2.74 8.08 2.33
CA LEU A 20 2.57 8.41 0.92
C LEU A 20 1.67 7.38 0.25
N GLU A 21 0.65 7.84 -0.49
CA GLU A 21 -0.19 6.99 -1.32
C GLU A 21 0.27 7.04 -2.78
N LYS A 22 0.46 5.86 -3.38
CA LYS A 22 0.89 5.70 -4.77
C LYS A 22 0.23 4.48 -5.39
N GLU A 23 -0.16 4.62 -6.65
CA GLU A 23 -0.64 3.50 -7.46
C GLU A 23 0.55 2.62 -7.90
N VAL A 24 0.37 1.30 -7.82
CA VAL A 24 1.34 0.33 -8.31
C VAL A 24 1.33 0.33 -9.84
N LYS A 25 2.47 0.59 -10.48
CA LYS A 25 2.61 0.52 -11.94
C LYS A 25 3.21 -0.82 -12.37
N GLN A 26 2.81 -1.31 -13.55
CA GLN A 26 3.36 -2.55 -14.10
C GLN A 26 4.85 -2.39 -14.43
N SER A 27 5.61 -3.45 -14.16
CA SER A 27 7.02 -3.58 -14.49
C SER A 27 7.33 -5.05 -14.75
N GLY A 28 7.26 -5.47 -16.01
CA GLY A 28 7.40 -6.88 -16.40
C GLY A 28 6.32 -7.74 -15.75
N ASN A 29 6.73 -8.78 -15.03
CA ASN A 29 5.86 -9.67 -14.25
C ASN A 29 5.60 -9.19 -12.82
N SER A 30 5.92 -7.93 -12.49
CA SER A 30 5.82 -7.36 -11.15
C SER A 30 5.19 -5.97 -11.15
N GLY A 31 4.86 -5.49 -9.95
CA GLY A 31 4.45 -4.10 -9.72
C GLY A 31 5.60 -3.28 -9.11
N ARG A 32 5.72 -2.02 -9.48
CA ARG A 32 6.68 -1.07 -8.89
C ARG A 32 5.98 0.17 -8.34
N VAL A 33 6.53 0.69 -7.26
CA VAL A 33 6.18 2.00 -6.69
C VAL A 33 7.47 2.79 -6.55
N TYR A 34 7.48 4.02 -7.05
CA TYR A 34 8.61 4.93 -6.89
C TYR A 34 8.42 5.74 -5.60
N LEU A 35 9.42 5.66 -4.72
CA LEU A 35 9.49 6.38 -3.46
C LEU A 35 10.47 7.55 -3.57
N PRO A 36 10.37 8.56 -2.69
CA PRO A 36 11.33 9.66 -2.70
C PRO A 36 12.79 9.16 -2.53
N PRO A 37 13.78 9.74 -3.24
CA PRO A 37 15.18 9.30 -3.16
C PRO A 37 15.77 9.32 -1.75
N GLU A 38 15.33 10.23 -0.89
CA GLU A 38 15.72 10.35 0.51
C GLU A 38 15.32 9.13 1.36
N TRP A 39 14.41 8.27 0.88
CA TRP A 39 14.04 7.02 1.53
C TRP A 39 14.97 5.85 1.16
N ILE A 40 15.96 6.05 0.28
CA ILE A 40 16.96 5.01 -0.02
C ILE A 40 17.66 4.58 1.28
N GLY A 41 17.65 3.28 1.55
CA GLY A 41 18.22 2.69 2.77
C GLY A 41 17.33 2.79 4.02
N LYS A 42 16.12 3.36 3.94
CA LYS A 42 15.16 3.39 5.04
C LYS A 42 14.29 2.14 5.07
N HIS A 43 13.78 1.80 6.25
CA HIS A 43 12.82 0.70 6.43
C HIS A 43 11.41 1.18 6.13
N VAL A 44 10.79 0.63 5.08
CA VAL A 44 9.45 1.01 4.63
C VAL A 44 8.49 -0.17 4.80
N LYS A 45 7.26 0.11 5.22
CA LYS A 45 6.15 -0.85 5.21
C LYS A 45 5.15 -0.43 4.14
N ILE A 46 4.74 -1.36 3.29
CA ILE A 46 3.71 -1.14 2.26
C ILE A 46 2.45 -1.87 2.67
N ILE A 47 1.31 -1.19 2.64
CA ILE A 47 -0.01 -1.75 2.93
C ILE A 47 -0.84 -1.64 1.65
N ARG A 48 -1.34 -2.76 1.14
CA ARG A 48 -2.29 -2.78 0.02
C ARG A 48 -3.67 -2.39 0.55
N ILE A 49 -4.27 -1.35 -0.03
CA ILE A 49 -5.55 -0.76 0.43
C ILE A 49 -6.76 -1.09 -0.47
N GLU A 50 -6.51 -1.71 -1.64
CA GLU A 50 -7.52 -2.13 -2.63
C GLU A 50 -7.29 -3.59 -3.05
#